data_AF-A0A536ZLM7-F1
#
_entry.id   AF-A0A536ZLM7-F1
#
_cell.length_a   1.000
_cell.length_b   1.000
_cell.length_c   1.000
_cell.angle_alpha   90.00
_cell.angle_beta   90.00
_cell.angle_gamma   90.00
#
_symmetry.space_group_name_H-M   'P 1'
#
loop_
_entity.id
_entity.type
_entity.pdbx_description
1 polymer ?
#
loop_
_entity_poly.entity_id
_entity_poly.type
_entity_poly.pdbx_seq_one_letter_code
_entity_poly.pdbx_strand_id
1 'polypeptide(L)' 'MELTVLCASFVIFLLLGVPVAFAIGLSCLATFAIEGLPFETAIQMMVSGMNVFSFLAIPFFIFS' A
#
# COMPACT_ATOMS: atom_id res chain seq x y z
N MET A 1 7.99 9.32 -12.86
CA MET A 1 7.20 10.44 -12.30
C MET A 1 6.43 9.94 -11.09
N GLU A 2 5.83 8.76 -11.24
CA GLU A 2 5.67 7.62 -10.34
C GLU A 2 6.07 7.84 -8.89
N LEU A 3 7.37 7.73 -8.59
CA LEU A 3 7.83 7.75 -7.21
C LEU A 3 7.51 9.08 -6.51
N THR A 4 7.59 10.19 -7.24
CA THR A 4 7.23 11.51 -6.72
C THR A 4 5.74 11.59 -6.43
N VAL A 5 4.89 11.07 -7.33
CA VAL A 5 3.43 11.01 -7.15
C VAL A 5 3.06 10.13 -5.96
N LEU A 6 3.67 8.95 -5.85
CA LEU A 6 3.48 8.01 -4.75
C LEU A 6 3.87 8.64 -3.42
N CYS A 7 5.09 9.18 -3.32
CA CYS A 7 5.60 9.77 -2.09
C CYS A 7 4.83 11.03 -1.70
N ALA A 8 4.52 11.92 -2.65
CA ALA A 8 3.78 13.14 -2.35
C ALA A 8 2.35 12.83 -1.88
N SER A 9 1.62 11.97 -2.59
CA SER A 9 0.27 11.57 -2.19
C SER A 9 0.25 10.82 -0.86
N PHE A 10 1.24 9.96 -0.59
CA PHE A 10 1.38 9.28 0.69
C PHE A 10 1.58 10.27 1.85
N VAL A 11 2.48 11.25 1.71
CA VAL A 11 2.71 12.28 2.73
C VAL A 11 1.45 13.11 2.95
N ILE A 12 0.73 13.48 1.90
CA ILE A 12 -0.54 14.21 2.02
C ILE A 12 -1.57 13.39 2.81
N PHE A 13 -1.74 12.10 2.51
CA PHE A 13 -2.67 11.26 3.27
C PHE A 13 -2.28 11.09 4.74
N LEU A 14 -0.98 10.98 5.04
CA LEU A 14 -0.51 10.94 6.42
C LEU A 14 -0.79 12.25 7.17
N LEU A 15 -0.56 13.40 6.54
CA LEU A 15 -0.85 14.71 7.14
C LEU A 15 -2.35 14.91 7.37
N LEU A 16 -3.21 14.29 6.56
CA LEU A 16 -4.66 14.27 6.75
C LEU A 16 -5.12 13.30 7.85
N GLY A 17 -4.21 12.55 8.48
CA GLY A 17 -4.54 11.62 9.56
C GLY A 17 -5.13 10.29 9.07
N VAL A 18 -4.98 9.96 7.79
CA VAL A 18 -5.41 8.66 7.25
C VAL A 18 -4.55 7.55 7.87
N PRO A 19 -5.14 6.44 8.36
CA PRO A 19 -4.35 5.33 8.90
C PRO A 19 -3.35 4.81 7.87
N VAL A 20 -2.13 4.51 8.32
CA VAL A 20 -0.97 4.24 7.45
C VAL A 20 -1.26 3.20 6.37
N ALA A 21 -1.98 2.13 6.70
CA ALA A 21 -2.35 1.08 5.74
C ALA A 21 -3.19 1.62 4.56
N PHE A 22 -4.16 2.50 4.84
CA PHE A 22 -4.98 3.12 3.79
C PHE A 22 -4.19 4.16 3.00
N ALA A 23 -3.32 4.93 3.65
CA ALA A 23 -2.48 5.91 2.99
C ALA A 23 -1.56 5.27 1.94
N ILE A 24 -0.96 4.11 2.25
CA ILE A 24 -0.14 3.32 1.32
C ILE A 24 -0.98 2.80 0.15
N GLY A 25 -2.18 2.28 0.44
CA GLY A 25 -3.05 1.75 -0.60
C GLY A 25 -3.52 2.82 -1.58
N LEU A 26 -3.97 3.97 -1.06
CA LEU A 26 -4.50 5.08 -1.85
C LEU A 26 -3.40 5.79 -2.66
N SER A 27 -2.19 5.96 -2.13
CA SER A 27 -1.08 6.55 -2.89
C SER A 27 -0.66 5.66 -4.06
N CYS A 28 -0.67 4.33 -3.87
CA CYS A 28 -0.41 3.36 -4.92
C CYS A 28 -1.47 3.43 -6.02
N LEU A 29 -2.76 3.44 -5.65
CA LEU A 29 -3.87 3.59 -6.60
C LEU A 29 -3.82 4.92 -7.36
N ALA A 30 -3.48 6.03 -6.68
CA ALA A 30 -3.34 7.33 -7.31
C ALA A 30 -2.21 7.35 -8.36
N THR A 31 -1.10 6.67 -8.06
CA THR A 31 0.05 6.55 -8.98
C THR A 31 -0.33 5.72 -10.21
N PHE A 32 -1.00 4.58 -10.01
CA PHE A 32 -1.49 3.74 -11.11
C PHE A 32 -2.51 4.45 -11.99
N ALA A 33 -3.40 5.25 -11.40
CA ALA A 33 -4.37 6.04 -12.14
C ALA A 33 -3.72 7.09 -13.04
N ILE A 34 -2.62 7.70 -12.58
CA ILE A 34 -1.92 8.76 -13.31
C ILE A 34 -1.14 8.20 -14.49
N GLU A 35 -0.48 7.05 -14.34
CA GLU A 35 0.27 6.47 -15.46
C GLU A 35 -0.44 5.34 -16.22
N GLY A 36 -1.75 5.21 -16.00
CA GLY A 36 -2.63 4.39 -16.84
C GLY A 36 -2.38 2.89 -16.73
N LEU A 37 -1.80 2.47 -15.61
CA LEU A 37 -1.54 1.06 -15.34
C LEU A 37 -2.85 0.34 -14.97
N PRO A 38 -2.97 -0.96 -15.28
CA PRO A 38 -4.15 -1.73 -14.92
C PRO A 38 -4.33 -1.76 -13.39
N PHE A 39 -5.49 -1.36 -12.88
CA PHE A 39 -5.75 -1.42 -11.43
C PHE A 39 -5.74 -2.84 -10.87
N GLU A 40 -5.96 -3.84 -11.72
CA GLU A 40 -5.91 -5.26 -11.37
C GLU A 40 -4.53 -5.65 -10.81
N THR A 41 -3.44 -5.12 -11.37
CA THR A 41 -2.09 -5.43 -10.90
C THR A 41 -1.79 -4.76 -9.56
N ALA A 42 -2.35 -3.58 -9.28
CA ALA A 42 -2.26 -2.95 -7.96
C ALA A 42 -2.93 -3.80 -6.87
N ILE A 43 -4.15 -4.31 -7.14
CA ILE A 43 -4.88 -5.17 -6.19
C ILE A 43 -4.15 -6.51 -6.01
N GLN A 44 -3.65 -7.11 -7.09
CA GLN A 44 -2.86 -8.35 -6.99
C GLN A 44 -1.60 -8.18 -6.14
N MET A 45 -0.89 -7.06 -6.27
CA MET A 45 0.29 -6.74 -5.45
C MET A 45 -0.08 -6.60 -3.97
N MET A 46 -1.22 -5.98 -3.64
CA MET A 46 -1.72 -5.90 -2.26
C MET A 46 -2.03 -7.29 -1.69
N VAL A 47 -2.69 -8.15 -2.47
CA VAL A 47 -3.04 -9.53 -2.05
C VAL A 47 -1.79 -10.40 -1.91
N SER A 48 -0.82 -10.26 -2.81
CA SER A 48 0.47 -10.96 -2.73
C SER A 48 1.21 -10.61 -1.43
N GLY A 49 1.21 -9.33 -1.03
CA GLY A 49 1.79 -8.88 0.23
C GLY A 49 1.15 -9.48 1.49
N MET A 50 -0.15 -9.77 1.48
CA MET A 50 -0.84 -10.37 2.62
C MET A 50 -0.37 -11.79 2.95
N ASN A 51 0.06 -12.57 1.94
CA ASN A 51 0.57 -13.93 2.18
C ASN A 51 1.85 -13.90 3.02
N VAL A 52 2.69 -12.87 2.86
CA VAL A 52 3.89 -12.66 3.67
C VAL A 52 3.52 -12.25 5.10
N PHE A 53 2.44 -11.46 5.27
CA PHE A 53 1.95 -11.08 6.60
C PHE A 53 1.46 -12.28 7.41
N SER A 54 0.80 -13.26 6.79
CA SER A 54 0.42 -14.52 7.48
C SER A 54 1.64 -15.30 7.97
N PHE A 55 2.72 -15.35 7.19
CA PHE A 55 3.97 -15.98 7.65
C PHE A 55 4.66 -15.22 8.77
N LEU A 56 4.51 -13.89 8.81
CA LEU A 56 5.01 -13.03 9.88
C LEU A 56 4.11 -13.11 11.14
N ALA A 57 2.84 -13.42 11.01
CA ALA A 57 1.93 -13.64 12.14
C ALA A 57 2.27 -14.90 12.94
N ILE A 58 2.77 -15.98 12.31
CA ILE A 58 3.16 -17.24 13.00
C ILE A 58 4.20 -17.00 14.12
N PRO A 59 5.35 -16.33 13.87
CA PRO A 59 6.31 -16.05 14.94
C PRO A 59 5.73 -15.09 16.00
N PHE A 60 4.95 -14.07 15.62
CA PHE A 60 4.35 -13.16 16.60
C PHE A 60 3.26 -13.81 17.47
N PHE A 61 2.57 -14.84 16.97
CA PHE A 61 1.61 -15.63 17.76
C PHE A 61 2.28 -16.51 18.82
N ILE A 62 3.52 -16.94 18.62
CA ILE A 62 4.28 -17.74 19.60
C ILE A 62 4.79 -16.87 20.75
N PHE A 63 4.93 -15.57 20.52
CA PHE A 63 5.40 -14.61 21.53
C PHE A 63 4.26 -13.86 22.27
N SER A 64 3.00 -14.25 22.07
CA SER A 64 1.82 -13.77 22.82
C SER A 64 1.23 -14.88 23.68
#